data_AF-G2QKX0-F1
#
_entry.id   AF-G2QKX0-F1
#
_cell.length_a   1.000
_cell.length_b   1.000
_cell.length_c   1.000
_cell.angle_alpha   90.00
_cell.angle_beta   90.00
_cell.angle_gamma   90.00
#
_symmetry.space_group_name_H-M   'P 1'
#
loop_
_entity.id
_entity.type
_entity.pdbx_description
1 polymer ?
#
loop_
_entity_poly.entity_id
_entity_poly.type
_entity_poly.pdbx_seq_one_letter_code
_entity_poly.pdbx_strand_id
1 'polypeptide(L)'
;MASEAVSPQREPTPSSLHSTLPQKRSLEDDHSPAVSSPLNPESKPQKVQVQIEENQVTGREKRAKKDSLKKRESKGTSDSARATPDPRQQEPPEELGPVRYKLAHPKPTDFELSRGPVFTSHHEVQDPEGRTIEFFETSDHVYNKKSFHYTHCIADPAFPSMFYYRNTEPPPFGAHMSFEDAASHMFFDRNGMHVTSDKGFRMSRANIAVREGRWYWECKITRGILKERKEGEPDSHGHVRVGFARREASLDAPVGFDAYSYGIRDVSGQKVHMSRPKDFFPPGEEVKEGDVIGLEIQLPSERLHRKIVQGQYNPVVDLADDEEPDQAEAPNIIRDRIPIRFKAHIYFEKIDYHPTKELEELMNPSPVGPGRNLEAPNPNHPVPALRTLPNSYIKIYKNGVLMGTPWTDLLAFLPPASKQAQQTGGRDALDDGSLGYYPAVSVFRGGAVEVNFGPNFWYPPPAEDAEMGGVDGSSGKGLNKLRAMYERYDEQIVEDIVYDIVDEVGFWMQDGQKIIDRSARDEKAETVAPGREEIKELVQDD
;
A
#
# COMPACT_ATOMS: atom_id res chain seq x y z
N MET A 1 -78.51 -17.36 7.40
CA MET A 1 -77.50 -16.32 7.61
C MET A 1 -77.40 -16.10 9.11
N ALA A 2 -76.48 -16.83 9.74
CA ALA A 2 -76.05 -16.67 11.14
C ALA A 2 -74.65 -16.03 11.08
N SER A 3 -74.11 -15.27 12.01
CA SER A 3 -74.30 -15.09 13.46
C SER A 3 -73.47 -13.85 13.86
N GLU A 4 -74.00 -12.91 14.66
CA GLU A 4 -73.63 -12.64 16.09
C GLU A 4 -72.20 -12.08 16.30
N ALA A 5 -71.87 -11.12 17.16
CA ALA A 5 -72.56 -10.33 18.19
C ALA A 5 -71.71 -9.08 18.56
N VAL A 6 -72.29 -8.23 19.41
CA VAL A 6 -71.98 -6.83 19.73
C VAL A 6 -70.87 -6.63 20.80
N SER A 7 -70.07 -5.56 20.65
CA SER A 7 -69.08 -5.00 21.61
C SER A 7 -69.75 -4.33 22.84
N PRO A 8 -69.07 -3.94 23.96
CA PRO A 8 -68.23 -2.73 23.95
C PRO A 8 -67.11 -2.56 25.02
N GLN A 9 -66.22 -1.58 24.72
CA GLN A 9 -65.42 -0.65 25.55
C GLN A 9 -64.26 -1.10 26.47
N ARG A 10 -63.14 -0.34 26.38
CA ARG A 10 -62.22 -0.05 27.49
C ARG A 10 -61.57 1.35 27.34
N GLU A 11 -61.47 2.05 28.47
CA GLU A 11 -60.94 3.41 28.71
C GLU A 11 -59.39 3.49 28.87
N PRO A 12 -58.80 4.72 28.92
CA PRO A 12 -57.37 4.99 28.67
C PRO A 12 -56.54 5.44 29.91
N THR A 13 -55.20 5.24 29.94
CA THR A 13 -54.16 6.08 30.65
C THR A 13 -52.69 5.61 30.38
N PRO A 14 -51.58 6.24 30.87
CA PRO A 14 -50.68 7.18 30.16
C PRO A 14 -49.17 6.78 30.16
N SER A 15 -48.27 7.75 29.91
CA SER A 15 -46.81 7.70 29.72
C SER A 15 -45.93 7.59 30.99
N SER A 16 -44.73 6.95 30.87
CA SER A 16 -43.37 7.50 31.16
C SER A 16 -42.32 6.51 31.76
N LEU A 17 -41.07 6.65 31.26
CA LEU A 17 -39.72 6.51 31.87
C LEU A 17 -38.94 5.15 32.05
N HIS A 18 -37.70 5.21 31.52
CA HIS A 18 -36.41 4.55 31.85
C HIS A 18 -36.21 3.01 31.78
N SER A 19 -35.25 2.56 30.95
CA SER A 19 -34.15 1.66 31.37
C SER A 19 -33.00 1.50 30.34
N THR A 20 -31.82 1.98 30.76
CA THR A 20 -30.45 1.41 30.66
C THR A 20 -29.98 0.61 29.43
N LEU A 21 -28.95 1.18 28.78
CA LEU A 21 -27.90 0.56 27.96
C LEU A 21 -27.24 -0.68 28.63
N PRO A 22 -26.96 -1.76 27.88
CA PRO A 22 -25.98 -2.76 28.28
C PRO A 22 -24.57 -2.42 27.74
N GLN A 23 -23.61 -2.25 28.66
CA GLN A 23 -22.17 -2.17 28.40
C GLN A 23 -21.66 -3.48 27.77
N LYS A 24 -20.96 -3.40 26.64
CA LYS A 24 -20.30 -4.55 26.01
C LYS A 24 -18.93 -4.78 26.66
N ARG A 25 -18.75 -6.00 27.19
CA ARG A 25 -17.54 -6.54 27.80
C ARG A 25 -16.40 -6.65 26.78
N SER A 26 -15.19 -6.54 27.29
CA SER A 26 -13.91 -6.89 26.66
C SER A 26 -13.91 -8.36 26.21
N LEU A 27 -13.51 -8.61 24.97
CA LEU A 27 -13.28 -9.95 24.44
C LEU A 27 -11.78 -10.27 24.57
N GLU A 28 -11.45 -11.17 25.49
CA GLU A 28 -10.24 -11.99 25.45
C GLU A 28 -10.63 -13.37 24.85
N ASP A 29 -9.67 -13.98 24.15
CA ASP A 29 -9.73 -15.28 23.48
C ASP A 29 -10.12 -16.44 24.39
N ASP A 30 -11.07 -17.28 23.94
CA ASP A 30 -10.98 -18.75 23.92
C ASP A 30 -12.34 -19.36 23.54
N HIS A 31 -12.43 -19.98 22.37
CA HIS A 31 -13.58 -20.83 22.01
C HIS A 31 -13.11 -22.19 21.50
N SER A 32 -12.95 -23.13 22.44
CA SER A 32 -13.18 -24.56 22.18
C SER A 32 -14.44 -25.01 22.94
N PRO A 33 -15.36 -25.77 22.31
CA PRO A 33 -16.60 -26.17 22.96
C PRO A 33 -16.36 -27.26 24.02
N ALA A 34 -17.10 -27.16 25.14
CA ALA A 34 -16.92 -27.97 26.34
C ALA A 34 -17.44 -29.43 26.26
N VAL A 35 -17.84 -29.95 25.08
CA VAL A 35 -18.27 -31.35 24.91
C VAL A 35 -17.91 -31.85 23.49
N SER A 36 -17.18 -32.95 23.40
CA SER A 36 -16.75 -33.60 22.15
C SER A 36 -17.80 -34.57 21.58
N SER A 37 -17.94 -34.61 20.25
CA SER A 37 -18.87 -35.46 19.50
C SER A 37 -18.29 -36.89 19.25
N PRO A 38 -19.10 -37.97 19.27
CA PRO A 38 -18.61 -39.35 19.43
C PRO A 38 -18.24 -40.10 18.12
N LEU A 39 -17.79 -39.41 17.08
CA LEU A 39 -17.61 -40.02 15.73
C LEU A 39 -16.19 -39.94 15.15
N ASN A 40 -15.14 -39.80 15.97
CA ASN A 40 -13.77 -40.02 15.50
C ASN A 40 -12.88 -40.58 16.63
N PRO A 41 -12.28 -41.79 16.49
CA PRO A 41 -11.39 -42.37 17.49
C PRO A 41 -9.99 -41.72 17.47
N GLU A 42 -9.45 -41.46 18.66
CA GLU A 42 -8.21 -40.71 18.92
C GLU A 42 -6.93 -41.35 18.34
N SER A 43 -6.05 -40.51 17.77
CA SER A 43 -4.62 -40.82 17.59
C SER A 43 -3.76 -39.75 18.31
N LYS A 44 -3.00 -40.22 19.31
CA LYS A 44 -2.15 -39.41 20.20
C LYS A 44 -0.87 -38.96 19.48
N PRO A 45 -0.39 -37.71 19.66
CA PRO A 45 0.96 -37.34 19.28
C PRO A 45 1.99 -37.74 20.36
N GLN A 46 2.93 -38.61 20.00
CA GLN A 46 4.16 -38.89 20.74
C GLN A 46 5.10 -37.68 20.65
N LYS A 47 5.54 -37.18 21.81
CA LYS A 47 6.70 -36.28 21.92
C LYS A 47 7.98 -37.11 21.80
N VAL A 48 8.81 -36.82 20.80
CA VAL A 48 10.21 -37.24 20.77
C VAL A 48 11.04 -36.13 21.42
N GLN A 49 11.61 -36.43 22.58
CA GLN A 49 12.71 -35.68 23.19
C GLN A 49 14.03 -36.15 22.57
N VAL A 50 14.83 -35.22 22.08
CA VAL A 50 16.28 -35.43 21.91
C VAL A 50 16.98 -34.90 23.16
N GLN A 51 17.86 -35.73 23.69
CA GLN A 51 18.65 -35.57 24.90
C GLN A 51 19.66 -34.42 24.76
N ILE A 52 19.75 -33.57 25.78
CA ILE A 52 20.98 -32.82 26.11
C ILE A 52 21.27 -33.13 27.57
N GLU A 53 22.50 -33.60 27.81
CA GLU A 53 23.00 -34.07 29.09
C GLU A 53 23.07 -32.97 30.17
N GLU A 54 22.84 -33.39 31.40
CA GLU A 54 23.03 -32.61 32.63
C GLU A 54 24.51 -32.30 32.90
N ASN A 55 24.81 -31.08 33.35
CA ASN A 55 25.69 -30.94 34.51
C ASN A 55 25.46 -29.63 35.30
N GLN A 56 24.98 -29.85 36.52
CA GLN A 56 25.24 -29.15 37.79
C GLN A 56 24.63 -27.77 38.10
N VAL A 57 23.71 -27.89 39.06
CA VAL A 57 22.99 -26.94 39.91
C VAL A 57 23.91 -26.23 40.91
N THR A 58 23.66 -24.94 41.16
CA THR A 58 23.43 -24.29 42.49
C THR A 58 23.16 -22.80 42.22
N GLY A 59 22.22 -22.05 42.80
CA GLY A 59 21.18 -22.25 43.80
C GLY A 59 20.69 -20.85 44.22
N ARG A 60 19.40 -20.78 44.61
CA ARG A 60 18.72 -19.74 45.44
C ARG A 60 18.18 -18.43 44.84
N GLU A 61 16.83 -18.43 44.84
CA GLU A 61 15.91 -17.54 45.59
C GLU A 61 15.67 -16.06 45.20
N LYS A 62 14.37 -15.77 45.10
CA LYS A 62 13.69 -14.48 44.95
C LYS A 62 13.87 -13.59 46.17
N ARG A 63 14.11 -12.27 46.02
CA ARG A 63 13.39 -11.23 46.79
C ARG A 63 13.53 -9.78 46.26
N ALA A 64 12.35 -9.16 46.20
CA ALA A 64 11.92 -7.76 46.24
C ALA A 64 12.89 -6.55 46.20
N LYS A 65 12.40 -5.53 45.48
CA LYS A 65 12.63 -4.07 45.60
C LYS A 65 13.09 -3.59 46.99
N LYS A 66 14.11 -2.74 47.01
CA LYS A 66 14.24 -1.66 48.00
C LYS A 66 15.08 -0.50 47.46
N ASP A 67 14.48 0.70 47.48
CA ASP A 67 15.15 1.99 47.37
C ASP A 67 16.31 2.13 48.36
N SER A 68 17.40 2.79 47.95
CA SER A 68 18.22 3.53 48.90
C SER A 68 18.88 4.75 48.26
N LEU A 69 18.63 5.88 48.92
CA LEU A 69 19.09 7.23 48.62
C LEU A 69 20.21 7.57 49.62
N LYS A 70 21.23 8.31 49.14
CA LYS A 70 22.24 9.14 49.85
C LYS A 70 23.55 8.49 50.36
N LYS A 71 24.67 8.95 49.81
CA LYS A 71 25.62 9.96 50.39
C LYS A 71 26.85 10.04 49.46
N ARG A 72 27.16 11.19 48.85
CA ARG A 72 27.93 12.32 49.41
C ARG A 72 29.31 11.89 49.92
N GLU A 73 30.31 12.03 49.06
CA GLU A 73 31.64 12.49 49.47
C GLU A 73 32.11 13.62 48.56
N SER A 74 32.67 14.62 49.21
CA SER A 74 33.16 15.87 48.67
C SER A 74 34.61 16.03 49.12
N LYS A 75 35.53 16.30 48.20
CA LYS A 75 36.79 17.00 48.47
C LYS A 75 37.03 17.99 47.33
N GLY A 76 37.15 19.27 47.70
CA GLY A 76 37.54 20.39 46.83
C GLY A 76 39.01 20.31 46.41
N THR A 77 39.53 21.16 45.52
CA THR A 77 39.42 22.64 45.51
C THR A 77 39.79 23.25 44.14
N SER A 78 39.18 24.42 43.85
CA SER A 78 39.56 25.55 42.96
C SER A 78 39.93 25.25 41.49
N ASP A 79 39.19 25.72 40.48
CA ASP A 79 39.21 27.15 40.09
C ASP A 79 37.95 27.66 39.34
N SER A 80 37.92 28.98 39.22
CA SER A 80 36.81 29.91 38.94
C SER A 80 36.05 29.76 37.60
N ALA A 81 34.74 29.97 37.71
CA ALA A 81 33.69 30.36 36.75
C ALA A 81 34.02 30.55 35.23
N ARG A 82 33.27 29.82 34.38
CA ARG A 82 32.52 30.42 33.27
C ARG A 82 31.24 29.61 33.00
N ALA A 83 30.09 30.23 33.24
CA ALA A 83 28.77 29.67 33.00
C ALA A 83 28.28 30.08 31.60
N THR A 84 28.57 29.25 30.60
CA THR A 84 27.84 29.18 29.34
C THR A 84 28.11 27.79 28.78
N PRO A 85 27.09 26.94 28.55
CA PRO A 85 27.30 25.74 27.76
C PRO A 85 27.71 26.21 26.35
N ASP A 86 28.86 25.76 25.87
CA ASP A 86 29.19 25.93 24.46
C ASP A 86 28.02 25.39 23.64
N PRO A 87 27.53 26.11 22.62
CA PRO A 87 26.55 25.56 21.72
C PRO A 87 27.17 24.29 21.15
N ARG A 88 26.56 23.13 21.45
CA ARG A 88 26.84 21.91 20.71
C ARG A 88 26.73 22.32 19.24
N GLN A 89 27.84 22.27 18.52
CA GLN A 89 27.79 22.24 17.08
C GLN A 89 26.85 21.10 16.77
N GLN A 90 25.64 21.42 16.29
CA GLN A 90 24.86 20.44 15.55
C GLN A 90 25.81 20.00 14.45
N GLU A 91 26.24 18.75 14.51
CA GLU A 91 26.80 18.10 13.34
C GLU A 91 25.83 18.43 12.19
N PRO A 92 26.35 18.85 11.02
CA PRO A 92 25.47 19.03 9.87
C PRO A 92 24.64 17.75 9.74
N PRO A 93 23.32 17.85 9.47
CA PRO A 93 22.49 16.65 9.36
C PRO A 93 23.21 15.67 8.45
N GLU A 94 23.53 14.47 8.95
CA GLU A 94 24.18 13.44 8.15
C GLU A 94 23.40 13.34 6.84
N GLU A 95 24.09 13.55 5.73
CA GLU A 95 23.49 13.52 4.41
C GLU A 95 22.96 12.10 4.19
N LEU A 96 21.64 11.94 4.29
CA LEU A 96 20.99 10.63 4.24
C LEU A 96 21.19 10.04 2.84
N GLY A 97 22.09 9.06 2.73
CA GLY A 97 22.31 8.29 1.51
C GLY A 97 21.70 6.88 1.56
N PRO A 98 21.69 6.13 0.45
CA PRO A 98 21.35 4.71 0.43
C PRO A 98 22.37 3.90 1.24
N VAL A 99 21.89 2.90 1.99
CA VAL A 99 22.76 2.03 2.79
C VAL A 99 23.41 0.98 1.90
N ARG A 100 24.73 0.86 1.99
CA ARG A 100 25.49 -0.17 1.28
C ARG A 100 25.73 -1.41 2.15
N TYR A 101 25.30 -2.57 1.67
CA TYR A 101 25.43 -3.86 2.37
C TYR A 101 26.61 -4.67 1.83
N LYS A 102 27.34 -5.39 2.69
CA LYS A 102 28.36 -6.36 2.22
C LYS A 102 27.65 -7.55 1.55
N LEU A 103 27.94 -7.80 0.29
CA LEU A 103 27.32 -8.85 -0.52
C LEU A 103 28.35 -9.86 -1.04
N ALA A 104 27.88 -11.08 -1.27
CA ALA A 104 28.62 -12.13 -1.98
C ALA A 104 28.76 -11.77 -3.47
N HIS A 105 29.69 -12.45 -4.16
CA HIS A 105 29.78 -12.36 -5.61
C HIS A 105 28.49 -12.81 -6.31
N PRO A 106 28.11 -12.16 -7.42
CA PRO A 106 27.02 -12.63 -8.25
C PRO A 106 27.28 -14.04 -8.79
N LYS A 107 26.27 -14.90 -8.73
CA LYS A 107 26.30 -16.21 -9.39
C LYS A 107 26.08 -16.02 -10.90
N PRO A 108 26.55 -16.93 -11.77
CA PRO A 108 26.29 -16.84 -13.21
C PRO A 108 24.80 -16.72 -13.57
N THR A 109 23.92 -17.34 -12.80
CA THR A 109 22.45 -17.26 -12.95
C THR A 109 21.89 -15.85 -12.69
N ASP A 110 22.61 -15.00 -11.96
CA ASP A 110 22.15 -13.66 -11.59
C ASP A 110 22.21 -12.68 -12.77
N PHE A 111 22.97 -13.04 -13.81
CA PHE A 111 23.08 -12.29 -15.06
C PHE A 111 22.01 -12.73 -16.07
N GLU A 112 21.21 -13.76 -15.75
CA GLU A 112 20.07 -14.14 -16.58
C GLU A 112 18.91 -13.15 -16.37
N LEU A 113 18.16 -12.86 -17.44
CA LEU A 113 16.99 -12.00 -17.36
C LEU A 113 15.94 -12.58 -16.42
N SER A 114 15.33 -11.71 -15.60
CA SER A 114 14.19 -12.07 -14.77
C SER A 114 13.05 -12.63 -15.62
N ARG A 115 12.46 -13.72 -15.15
CA ARG A 115 11.35 -14.39 -15.82
C ARG A 115 10.05 -13.98 -15.14
N GLY A 116 8.98 -13.94 -15.91
CA GLY A 116 7.64 -13.76 -15.37
C GLY A 116 7.20 -14.97 -14.52
N PRO A 117 6.05 -14.89 -13.86
CA PRO A 117 5.53 -15.98 -13.05
C PRO A 117 5.24 -17.22 -13.89
N VAL A 118 5.22 -18.39 -13.24
CA VAL A 118 4.74 -19.63 -13.84
C VAL A 118 3.22 -19.62 -13.77
N PHE A 119 2.58 -19.83 -14.93
CA PHE A 119 1.12 -19.84 -15.05
C PHE A 119 0.59 -21.26 -15.11
N THR A 120 -0.20 -21.65 -14.10
CA THR A 120 -0.93 -22.93 -14.06
C THR A 120 -2.40 -22.67 -14.33
N SER A 121 -2.97 -23.28 -15.37
CA SER A 121 -4.38 -23.10 -15.71
C SER A 121 -5.26 -23.55 -14.54
N HIS A 122 -6.17 -22.68 -14.09
CA HIS A 122 -7.07 -22.96 -12.98
C HIS A 122 -8.51 -23.20 -13.46
N HIS A 123 -9.07 -22.24 -14.21
CA HIS A 123 -10.44 -22.35 -14.74
C HIS A 123 -10.68 -21.40 -15.90
N GLU A 124 -11.73 -21.69 -16.67
CA GLU A 124 -12.22 -20.82 -17.73
C GLU A 124 -13.61 -20.29 -17.37
N VAL A 125 -13.88 -19.05 -17.79
CA VAL A 125 -15.20 -18.43 -17.69
C VAL A 125 -15.57 -17.79 -19.02
N GLN A 126 -16.87 -17.58 -19.24
CA GLN A 126 -17.33 -16.71 -20.32
C GLN A 126 -17.58 -15.31 -19.79
N ASP A 127 -17.16 -14.32 -20.57
CA ASP A 127 -17.51 -12.92 -20.37
C ASP A 127 -18.93 -12.64 -20.91
N PRO A 128 -19.46 -11.41 -20.70
CA PRO A 128 -20.80 -11.04 -21.19
C PRO A 128 -20.91 -11.02 -22.73
N GLU A 129 -19.78 -10.94 -23.43
CA GLU A 129 -19.69 -10.98 -24.89
C GLU A 129 -19.52 -12.42 -25.44
N GLY A 130 -19.48 -13.44 -24.58
CA GLY A 130 -19.29 -14.85 -24.96
C GLY A 130 -17.83 -15.24 -25.26
N ARG A 131 -16.86 -14.37 -24.97
CA ARG A 131 -15.42 -14.67 -25.07
C ARG A 131 -14.99 -15.53 -23.88
N THR A 132 -14.19 -16.55 -24.15
CA THR A 132 -13.60 -17.37 -23.09
C THR A 132 -12.40 -16.66 -22.48
N ILE A 133 -12.43 -16.48 -21.16
CA ILE A 133 -11.31 -15.97 -20.36
C ILE A 133 -10.74 -17.15 -19.58
N GLU A 134 -9.45 -17.44 -19.78
CA GLU A 134 -8.71 -18.44 -19.01
C GLU A 134 -7.97 -17.75 -17.85
N PHE A 135 -8.22 -18.21 -16.64
CA PHE A 135 -7.58 -17.74 -15.43
C PHE A 135 -6.53 -18.74 -14.94
N PHE A 136 -5.40 -18.19 -14.53
CA PHE A 136 -4.23 -18.91 -14.09
C PHE A 136 -3.93 -18.59 -12.63
N GLU A 137 -3.46 -19.61 -11.92
CA GLU A 137 -2.72 -19.45 -10.68
C GLU A 137 -1.26 -19.13 -11.03
N THR A 138 -0.73 -18.09 -10.39
CA THR A 138 0.65 -17.62 -10.59
C THR A 138 1.54 -18.15 -9.48
N SER A 139 2.64 -18.81 -9.85
CA SER A 139 3.66 -19.29 -8.92
C SER A 139 5.06 -18.84 -9.36
N ASP A 140 6.07 -19.20 -8.56
CA ASP A 140 7.49 -18.88 -8.78
C ASP A 140 7.85 -17.39 -8.76
N HIS A 141 6.97 -16.55 -8.23
CA HIS A 141 7.22 -15.16 -7.88
C HIS A 141 7.06 -14.93 -6.37
N VAL A 142 7.52 -13.77 -5.89
CA VAL A 142 7.45 -13.42 -4.46
C VAL A 142 6.27 -12.50 -4.21
N TYR A 143 5.36 -12.91 -3.33
CA TYR A 143 4.31 -12.02 -2.85
C TYR A 143 4.88 -10.99 -1.87
N ASN A 144 4.47 -9.73 -2.03
CA ASN A 144 4.70 -8.68 -1.06
C ASN A 144 4.05 -9.07 0.28
N LYS A 145 4.83 -8.99 1.36
CA LYS A 145 4.35 -9.26 2.72
C LYS A 145 4.33 -7.96 3.50
N LYS A 146 3.52 -7.90 4.57
CA LYS A 146 3.21 -6.70 5.39
C LYS A 146 4.40 -5.88 5.94
N SER A 147 5.64 -6.23 5.63
CA SER A 147 6.84 -5.50 6.05
C SER A 147 7.89 -5.37 4.95
N PHE A 148 7.72 -6.04 3.82
CA PHE A 148 8.71 -6.10 2.76
C PHE A 148 8.08 -6.02 1.37
N HIS A 149 8.66 -5.15 0.56
CA HIS A 149 8.34 -4.97 -0.84
C HIS A 149 9.46 -5.60 -1.67
N TYR A 150 9.09 -6.49 -2.58
CA TYR A 150 10.00 -7.19 -3.47
C TYR A 150 9.92 -6.64 -4.89
N THR A 151 11.08 -6.33 -5.47
CA THR A 151 11.20 -5.90 -6.88
C THR A 151 12.24 -6.75 -7.56
N HIS A 152 12.08 -7.05 -8.85
CA HIS A 152 13.03 -7.89 -9.57
C HIS A 152 14.37 -7.17 -9.76
N CYS A 153 15.48 -7.91 -9.68
CA CYS A 153 16.80 -7.36 -9.94
C CYS A 153 17.62 -8.28 -10.83
N ILE A 154 18.69 -7.74 -11.41
CA ILE A 154 19.65 -8.49 -12.23
C ILE A 154 21.07 -8.04 -11.91
N ALA A 155 22.03 -8.95 -12.05
CA ALA A 155 23.44 -8.60 -12.04
C ALA A 155 23.87 -7.99 -13.39
N ASP A 156 24.55 -6.85 -13.33
CA ASP A 156 25.02 -6.04 -14.44
C ASP A 156 26.45 -5.56 -14.16
N PRO A 157 27.44 -5.99 -14.97
CA PRO A 157 28.83 -5.55 -14.84
C PRO A 157 29.04 -4.03 -14.94
N ALA A 158 28.07 -3.29 -15.49
CA ALA A 158 28.14 -1.83 -15.61
C ALA A 158 27.94 -1.09 -14.26
N PHE A 159 27.52 -1.80 -13.20
CA PHE A 159 27.20 -1.23 -11.88
C PHE A 159 28.13 -1.77 -10.76
N PRO A 160 29.46 -1.65 -10.88
CA PRO A 160 30.39 -2.28 -9.92
C PRO A 160 30.32 -1.68 -8.51
N SER A 161 29.94 -0.41 -8.34
CA SER A 161 29.89 0.25 -7.03
C SER A 161 28.66 -0.14 -6.21
N MET A 162 27.58 -0.55 -6.90
CA MET A 162 26.36 -1.17 -6.36
C MET A 162 26.44 -2.71 -6.22
N PHE A 163 27.64 -3.28 -6.25
CA PHE A 163 27.83 -4.74 -6.25
C PHE A 163 27.10 -5.45 -7.39
N TYR A 164 27.06 -4.83 -8.56
CA TYR A 164 26.51 -5.36 -9.80
C TYR A 164 24.98 -5.46 -9.84
N TYR A 165 24.23 -5.23 -8.76
CA TYR A 165 22.78 -5.43 -8.82
C TYR A 165 22.02 -4.14 -9.14
N ARG A 166 21.12 -4.21 -10.13
CA ARG A 166 20.21 -3.11 -10.50
C ARG A 166 18.79 -3.61 -10.72
N ASN A 167 17.81 -2.70 -10.77
CA ASN A 167 16.41 -3.06 -11.01
C ASN A 167 16.25 -3.64 -12.42
N THR A 168 15.26 -4.52 -12.57
CA THR A 168 14.79 -5.01 -13.86
C THR A 168 13.31 -5.36 -13.75
N GLU A 169 12.58 -5.32 -14.86
CA GLU A 169 11.19 -5.78 -14.92
C GLU A 169 11.10 -7.11 -15.68
N PRO A 170 10.26 -8.06 -15.23
CA PRO A 170 9.90 -9.23 -16.02
C PRO A 170 8.74 -8.93 -17.01
N PRO A 171 8.47 -9.82 -17.97
CA PRO A 171 7.24 -9.75 -18.76
C PRO A 171 5.98 -9.90 -17.89
N PRO A 172 4.85 -9.26 -18.26
CA PRO A 172 4.61 -8.50 -19.49
C PRO A 172 5.09 -7.04 -19.37
N PHE A 173 5.91 -6.58 -20.32
CA PHE A 173 6.51 -5.24 -20.33
C PHE A 173 5.48 -4.14 -20.62
N GLY A 174 4.73 -3.73 -19.59
CA GLY A 174 3.73 -2.67 -19.68
C GLY A 174 2.97 -2.48 -18.36
N ALA A 175 2.00 -1.57 -18.38
CA ALA A 175 1.09 -1.41 -17.25
C ALA A 175 0.17 -2.64 -17.14
N HIS A 176 0.18 -3.31 -16.00
CA HIS A 176 -0.67 -4.47 -15.69
C HIS A 176 -0.94 -4.55 -14.19
N MET A 177 -1.84 -5.44 -13.78
CA MET A 177 -2.02 -5.80 -12.37
C MET A 177 -0.81 -6.59 -11.88
N SER A 178 -0.12 -6.10 -10.86
CA SER A 178 1.11 -6.74 -10.37
C SER A 178 0.80 -8.11 -9.77
N PHE A 179 1.66 -9.07 -10.08
CA PHE A 179 1.56 -10.43 -9.56
C PHE A 179 2.10 -10.48 -8.11
N GLU A 180 3.16 -9.72 -7.84
CA GLU A 180 3.80 -9.59 -6.54
C GLU A 180 2.96 -8.78 -5.55
N ASP A 181 2.25 -7.76 -6.05
CA ASP A 181 1.41 -6.85 -5.27
C ASP A 181 -0.08 -7.22 -5.29
N ALA A 182 -0.32 -8.51 -5.08
CA ALA A 182 -1.64 -9.13 -5.03
C ALA A 182 -1.81 -9.97 -3.76
N ALA A 183 -3.04 -10.06 -3.27
CA ALA A 183 -3.36 -10.99 -2.21
C ALA A 183 -3.21 -12.45 -2.68
N SER A 184 -3.03 -13.37 -1.74
CA SER A 184 -3.03 -14.81 -2.06
C SER A 184 -4.37 -15.24 -2.67
N HIS A 185 -4.36 -16.31 -3.46
CA HIS A 185 -5.53 -16.83 -4.19
C HIS A 185 -6.22 -15.79 -5.08
N MET A 186 -5.43 -14.93 -5.72
CA MET A 186 -5.86 -14.16 -6.87
C MET A 186 -5.43 -14.89 -8.14
N PHE A 187 -6.29 -14.85 -9.15
CA PHE A 187 -6.05 -15.49 -10.43
C PHE A 187 -6.05 -14.44 -11.53
N PHE A 188 -5.13 -14.62 -12.47
CA PHE A 188 -4.85 -13.65 -13.52
C PHE A 188 -4.97 -14.29 -14.90
N ASP A 189 -5.18 -13.50 -15.95
CA ASP A 189 -4.78 -13.93 -17.29
C ASP A 189 -3.25 -13.82 -17.46
N ARG A 190 -2.72 -14.31 -18.58
CA ARG A 190 -1.28 -14.30 -18.86
C ARG A 190 -0.66 -12.90 -18.91
N ASN A 191 -1.48 -11.88 -19.15
CA ASN A 191 -1.04 -10.49 -19.32
C ASN A 191 -1.26 -9.66 -18.05
N GLY A 192 -1.86 -10.20 -16.99
CA GLY A 192 -2.20 -9.43 -15.78
C GLY A 192 -3.27 -8.36 -16.03
N MET A 193 -4.12 -8.54 -17.04
CA MET A 193 -5.19 -7.61 -17.42
C MET A 193 -6.55 -8.07 -16.92
N HIS A 194 -6.74 -9.38 -16.72
CA HIS A 194 -7.94 -9.93 -16.09
C HIS A 194 -7.62 -10.41 -14.69
N VAL A 195 -8.52 -10.13 -13.74
CA VAL A 195 -8.34 -10.52 -12.34
C VAL A 195 -9.63 -11.09 -11.77
N THR A 196 -9.50 -12.20 -11.03
CA THR A 196 -10.60 -12.82 -10.28
C THR A 196 -10.09 -13.50 -9.00
N SER A 197 -11.02 -13.93 -8.14
CA SER A 197 -10.75 -14.79 -6.97
C SER A 197 -11.98 -15.62 -6.64
N ASP A 198 -11.76 -16.85 -6.17
CA ASP A 198 -12.82 -17.75 -5.67
C ASP A 198 -13.08 -17.56 -4.16
N LYS A 199 -12.26 -16.76 -3.47
CA LYS A 199 -12.33 -16.55 -2.01
C LYS A 199 -13.18 -15.34 -1.65
N GLY A 200 -13.04 -14.90 -0.38
CA GLY A 200 -13.57 -13.61 0.06
C GLY A 200 -12.90 -12.44 -0.67
N PHE A 201 -13.05 -11.23 -0.14
CA PHE A 201 -12.47 -10.06 -0.78
C PHE A 201 -10.95 -10.19 -0.82
N ARG A 202 -10.39 -10.01 -2.02
CA ARG A 202 -8.96 -9.97 -2.31
C ARG A 202 -8.68 -8.82 -3.24
N MET A 203 -7.59 -8.11 -3.01
CA MET A 203 -7.18 -6.95 -3.78
C MET A 203 -5.83 -7.18 -4.45
N SER A 204 -5.71 -6.69 -5.67
CA SER A 204 -4.44 -6.51 -6.38
C SER A 204 -4.31 -5.04 -6.78
N ARG A 205 -3.07 -4.55 -6.80
CA ARG A 205 -2.72 -3.22 -7.29
C ARG A 205 -1.99 -3.33 -8.63
N ALA A 206 -2.09 -2.29 -9.45
CA ALA A 206 -1.28 -2.18 -10.65
C ALA A 206 0.21 -2.04 -10.30
N ASN A 207 1.09 -2.36 -11.25
CA ASN A 207 2.54 -2.17 -11.13
C ASN A 207 2.99 -0.69 -11.20
N ILE A 208 2.06 0.23 -11.43
CA ILE A 208 2.31 1.67 -11.63
C ILE A 208 1.62 2.53 -10.57
N ALA A 209 2.35 3.55 -10.08
CA ALA A 209 1.88 4.47 -9.04
C ALA A 209 1.67 5.89 -9.56
N VAL A 210 0.59 6.55 -9.16
CA VAL A 210 0.41 7.99 -9.39
C VAL A 210 0.99 8.78 -8.22
N ARG A 211 1.95 9.67 -8.54
CA ARG A 211 2.63 10.55 -7.56
C ARG A 211 2.21 12.02 -7.67
N GLU A 212 1.95 12.49 -8.88
CA GLU A 212 1.51 13.86 -9.16
C GLU A 212 0.74 13.89 -10.49
N GLY A 213 0.09 15.02 -10.79
CA GLY A 213 -0.57 15.25 -12.07
C GLY A 213 -1.93 14.55 -12.20
N ARG A 214 -2.45 14.48 -13.42
CA ARG A 214 -3.82 14.02 -13.73
C ARG A 214 -3.82 12.80 -14.65
N TRP A 215 -4.43 11.71 -14.18
CA TRP A 215 -4.33 10.38 -14.80
C TRP A 215 -5.67 9.67 -14.92
N TYR A 216 -5.79 8.80 -15.93
CA TYR A 216 -7.01 8.04 -16.24
C TYR A 216 -6.74 6.57 -16.55
N TRP A 217 -7.60 5.69 -16.05
CA TRP A 217 -7.67 4.28 -16.44
C TRP A 217 -9.12 3.76 -16.40
N GLU A 218 -9.35 2.62 -17.05
CA GLU A 218 -10.67 1.97 -17.11
C GLU A 218 -10.61 0.53 -16.62
N CYS A 219 -11.75 0.04 -16.15
CA CYS A 219 -11.97 -1.38 -15.94
C CYS A 219 -13.37 -1.79 -16.39
N LYS A 220 -13.47 -2.90 -17.12
CA LYS A 220 -14.73 -3.54 -17.47
C LYS A 220 -15.06 -4.61 -16.44
N ILE A 221 -16.31 -4.65 -15.98
CA ILE A 221 -16.79 -5.72 -15.11
C ILE A 221 -17.17 -6.93 -15.96
N THR A 222 -16.30 -7.94 -16.00
CA THR A 222 -16.53 -9.15 -16.80
C THR A 222 -17.39 -10.17 -16.06
N ARG A 223 -17.31 -10.20 -14.72
CA ARG A 223 -18.20 -10.99 -13.86
C ARG A 223 -18.59 -10.21 -12.61
N GLY A 224 -19.87 -10.17 -12.28
CA GLY A 224 -20.43 -9.21 -11.34
C GLY A 224 -21.92 -9.44 -11.07
N ILE A 225 -22.66 -8.34 -10.89
CA ILE A 225 -24.13 -8.35 -10.76
C ILE A 225 -24.74 -8.51 -12.16
N LEU A 226 -25.68 -9.45 -12.33
CA LEU A 226 -26.30 -9.71 -13.62
C LEU A 226 -27.23 -8.57 -14.06
N LYS A 227 -27.22 -8.24 -15.35
CA LYS A 227 -28.15 -7.26 -15.95
C LYS A 227 -29.59 -7.77 -15.97
N GLU A 228 -29.76 -9.03 -16.36
CA GLU A 228 -31.05 -9.71 -16.42
C GLU A 228 -31.02 -10.92 -15.49
N ARG A 229 -31.99 -11.01 -14.59
CA ARG A 229 -32.16 -12.16 -13.72
C ARG A 229 -33.01 -13.21 -14.43
N LYS A 230 -32.41 -14.34 -14.79
CA LYS A 230 -33.16 -15.52 -15.25
C LYS A 230 -33.58 -16.38 -14.06
N GLU A 231 -34.75 -16.99 -14.16
CA GLU A 231 -35.27 -17.87 -13.10
C GLU A 231 -34.35 -19.09 -12.92
N GLY A 232 -33.75 -19.23 -11.73
CA GLY A 232 -32.81 -20.31 -11.41
C GLY A 232 -31.32 -19.93 -11.45
N GLU A 233 -30.97 -18.74 -11.96
CA GLU A 233 -29.59 -18.22 -11.92
C GLU A 233 -29.35 -17.38 -10.64
N PRO A 234 -28.10 -17.35 -10.12
CA PRO A 234 -27.76 -16.48 -8.99
C PRO A 234 -27.89 -15.01 -9.40
N ASP A 235 -28.16 -14.13 -8.44
CA ASP A 235 -28.30 -12.69 -8.72
C ASP A 235 -26.96 -12.04 -9.15
N SER A 236 -25.84 -12.74 -8.91
CA SER A 236 -24.48 -12.28 -9.21
C SER A 236 -23.50 -13.45 -9.28
N HIS A 237 -22.50 -13.33 -10.16
CA HIS A 237 -21.33 -14.23 -10.22
C HIS A 237 -20.25 -13.91 -9.18
N GLY A 238 -20.44 -12.87 -8.37
CA GLY A 238 -19.49 -12.37 -7.39
C GLY A 238 -19.46 -10.84 -7.40
N HIS A 239 -18.71 -10.25 -6.47
CA HIS A 239 -18.71 -8.79 -6.28
C HIS A 239 -17.37 -8.16 -6.60
N VAL A 240 -17.42 -6.90 -7.00
CA VAL A 240 -16.24 -6.12 -7.36
C VAL A 240 -16.23 -4.77 -6.67
N ARG A 241 -15.03 -4.29 -6.34
CA ARG A 241 -14.76 -2.90 -5.99
C ARG A 241 -13.53 -2.42 -6.75
N VAL A 242 -13.58 -1.19 -7.23
CA VAL A 242 -12.51 -0.61 -8.05
C VAL A 242 -12.18 0.77 -7.54
N GLY A 243 -10.92 1.20 -7.66
CA GLY A 243 -10.50 2.45 -7.04
C GLY A 243 -9.00 2.69 -7.08
N PHE A 244 -8.54 3.50 -6.12
CA PHE A 244 -7.13 3.74 -5.89
C PHE A 244 -6.75 3.33 -4.46
N ALA A 245 -5.58 2.74 -4.30
CA ALA A 245 -5.03 2.35 -3.00
C ALA A 245 -3.56 2.75 -2.89
N ARG A 246 -3.14 3.18 -1.70
CA ARG A 246 -1.72 3.35 -1.39
C ARG A 246 -1.08 2.00 -1.02
N ARG A 247 0.24 2.01 -0.90
CA ARG A 247 1.04 0.83 -0.54
C ARG A 247 0.63 0.23 0.81
N GLU A 248 0.30 1.06 1.80
CA GLU A 248 -0.06 0.62 3.15
C GLU A 248 -1.43 -0.09 3.21
N ALA A 249 -2.25 0.03 2.16
CA ALA A 249 -3.56 -0.60 2.12
C ALA A 249 -3.44 -2.12 2.13
N SER A 250 -4.28 -2.78 2.92
CA SER A 250 -4.21 -4.24 3.05
C SER A 250 -4.77 -4.95 1.81
N LEU A 251 -3.96 -5.80 1.17
CA LEU A 251 -4.36 -6.60 0.01
C LEU A 251 -5.45 -7.63 0.35
N ASP A 252 -5.51 -8.09 1.60
CA ASP A 252 -6.56 -9.02 2.09
C ASP A 252 -7.92 -8.36 2.32
N ALA A 253 -8.00 -7.04 2.16
CA ALA A 253 -9.21 -6.25 2.34
C ALA A 253 -9.62 -5.58 1.02
N PRO A 254 -10.92 -5.32 0.82
CA PRO A 254 -11.35 -4.63 -0.39
C PRO A 254 -10.95 -3.15 -0.38
N VAL A 255 -10.69 -2.59 -1.55
CA VAL A 255 -10.47 -1.15 -1.75
C VAL A 255 -11.61 -0.34 -1.10
N GLY A 256 -11.23 0.71 -0.37
CA GLY A 256 -12.11 1.52 0.46
C GLY A 256 -12.36 0.98 1.87
N PHE A 257 -11.71 -0.13 2.27
CA PHE A 257 -11.79 -0.67 3.63
C PHE A 257 -11.12 0.24 4.65
N ASP A 258 -9.91 0.72 4.35
CA ASP A 258 -9.07 1.51 5.24
C ASP A 258 -9.02 2.99 4.83
N ALA A 259 -8.19 3.77 5.54
CA ALA A 259 -7.90 5.16 5.20
C ALA A 259 -6.94 5.32 4.01
N TYR A 260 -6.31 4.24 3.57
CA TYR A 260 -5.28 4.23 2.52
C TYR A 260 -5.85 3.99 1.13
N SER A 261 -7.17 3.75 1.03
CA SER A 261 -7.84 3.43 -0.22
C SER A 261 -9.19 4.13 -0.37
N TYR A 262 -9.55 4.39 -1.62
CA TYR A 262 -10.82 4.98 -2.06
C TYR A 262 -11.40 4.11 -3.16
N GLY A 263 -12.61 3.59 -2.98
CA GLY A 263 -13.19 2.64 -3.93
C GLY A 263 -14.68 2.79 -4.15
N ILE A 264 -15.14 2.49 -5.36
CA ILE A 264 -16.55 2.35 -5.70
C ILE A 264 -16.94 0.88 -5.58
N ARG A 265 -18.11 0.62 -4.98
CA ARG A 265 -18.69 -0.72 -4.87
C ARG A 265 -19.75 -0.93 -5.94
N ASP A 266 -19.80 -2.15 -6.45
CA ASP A 266 -20.79 -2.61 -7.43
C ASP A 266 -22.25 -2.40 -7.01
N VAL A 267 -22.62 -2.95 -5.85
CA VAL A 267 -23.97 -2.86 -5.29
C VAL A 267 -24.31 -1.40 -5.01
N SER A 268 -25.38 -0.93 -5.65
CA SER A 268 -25.91 0.42 -5.54
C SER A 268 -24.94 1.54 -5.94
N GLY A 269 -23.78 1.22 -6.54
CA GLY A 269 -22.80 2.23 -6.98
C GLY A 269 -22.35 3.16 -5.85
N GLN A 270 -22.13 2.61 -4.65
CA GLN A 270 -21.77 3.38 -3.46
C GLN A 270 -20.28 3.67 -3.43
N LYS A 271 -19.92 4.92 -3.08
CA LYS A 271 -18.54 5.28 -2.78
C LYS A 271 -18.17 4.77 -1.38
N VAL A 272 -16.99 4.19 -1.24
CA VAL A 272 -16.51 3.57 0.00
C VAL A 272 -15.12 4.07 0.34
N HIS A 273 -14.97 4.55 1.57
CA HIS A 273 -13.71 4.94 2.18
C HIS A 273 -13.83 4.68 3.69
N MET A 274 -12.77 4.15 4.33
CA MET A 274 -12.80 3.77 5.76
C MET A 274 -13.97 2.84 6.12
N SER A 275 -14.31 1.91 5.23
CA SER A 275 -15.41 0.95 5.40
C SER A 275 -16.79 1.60 5.62
N ARG A 276 -16.99 2.82 5.12
CA ARG A 276 -18.26 3.56 5.19
C ARG A 276 -18.85 3.77 3.79
N PRO A 277 -19.70 2.83 3.31
CA PRO A 277 -20.43 3.03 2.06
C PRO A 277 -21.36 4.24 2.16
N LYS A 278 -21.36 5.06 1.13
CA LYS A 278 -22.27 6.20 0.97
C LYS A 278 -22.82 6.21 -0.44
N ASP A 279 -24.09 6.59 -0.57
CA ASP A 279 -24.73 6.74 -1.88
C ASP A 279 -23.97 7.77 -2.72
N PHE A 280 -23.81 7.43 -4.00
CA PHE A 280 -23.07 8.25 -4.94
C PHE A 280 -23.66 8.15 -6.34
N PHE A 281 -23.71 6.96 -6.92
CA PHE A 281 -24.44 6.78 -8.17
C PHE A 281 -25.94 7.02 -7.96
N PRO A 282 -26.65 7.56 -8.98
CA PRO A 282 -28.09 7.68 -8.92
C PRO A 282 -28.76 6.32 -8.65
N PRO A 283 -29.92 6.30 -7.98
CA PRO A 283 -30.67 5.06 -7.75
C PRO A 283 -30.93 4.31 -9.07
N GLY A 284 -30.62 3.02 -9.10
CA GLY A 284 -30.75 2.17 -10.30
C GLY A 284 -29.51 2.13 -11.19
N GLU A 285 -28.52 2.99 -10.98
CA GLU A 285 -27.26 3.03 -11.75
C GLU A 285 -26.16 2.15 -11.14
N GLU A 286 -26.50 1.11 -10.38
CA GLU A 286 -25.54 0.14 -9.86
C GLU A 286 -24.63 -0.46 -10.95
N VAL A 287 -23.45 -0.94 -10.56
CA VAL A 287 -22.48 -1.48 -11.52
C VAL A 287 -22.81 -2.93 -11.81
N LYS A 288 -22.99 -3.25 -13.09
CA LYS A 288 -23.37 -4.59 -13.56
C LYS A 288 -22.34 -5.14 -14.53
N GLU A 289 -22.48 -6.42 -14.84
CA GLU A 289 -21.69 -7.08 -15.86
C GLU A 289 -21.76 -6.35 -17.22
N GLY A 290 -20.60 -6.21 -17.85
CA GLY A 290 -20.39 -5.49 -19.10
C GLY A 290 -20.31 -3.97 -18.95
N ASP A 291 -20.52 -3.41 -17.75
CA ASP A 291 -20.27 -1.98 -17.53
C ASP A 291 -18.77 -1.71 -17.48
N VAL A 292 -18.37 -0.56 -18.02
CA VAL A 292 -17.01 -0.04 -17.94
C VAL A 292 -16.99 1.13 -16.98
N ILE A 293 -16.10 1.07 -15.99
CA ILE A 293 -15.87 2.13 -15.02
C ILE A 293 -14.56 2.82 -15.37
N GLY A 294 -14.63 4.12 -15.65
CA GLY A 294 -13.47 4.98 -15.82
C GLY A 294 -13.14 5.69 -14.52
N LEU A 295 -11.86 5.78 -14.17
CA LEU A 295 -11.39 6.44 -12.97
C LEU A 295 -10.32 7.47 -13.33
N GLU A 296 -10.58 8.72 -12.97
CA GLU A 296 -9.63 9.82 -13.10
C GLU A 296 -9.14 10.20 -11.69
N ILE A 297 -7.83 10.39 -11.54
CA ILE A 297 -7.22 10.94 -10.33
C ILE A 297 -6.41 12.17 -10.69
N GLN A 298 -6.56 13.25 -9.92
CA GLN A 298 -5.68 14.41 -9.97
C GLN A 298 -4.99 14.60 -8.63
N LEU A 299 -3.67 14.80 -8.68
CA LEU A 299 -2.82 15.13 -7.55
C LEU A 299 -2.08 16.45 -7.84
N PRO A 300 -1.74 17.23 -6.80
CA PRO A 300 -0.84 18.37 -6.96
C PRO A 300 0.56 17.91 -7.35
N SER A 301 1.41 18.86 -7.72
CA SER A 301 2.84 18.65 -7.93
C SER A 301 3.49 18.05 -6.69
N GLU A 302 4.53 17.27 -6.93
CA GLU A 302 5.34 16.70 -5.89
C GLU A 302 5.94 17.80 -4.99
N ARG A 303 6.29 18.96 -5.55
CA ARG A 303 6.79 20.13 -4.79
C ARG A 303 5.76 20.66 -3.80
N LEU A 304 4.53 20.89 -4.26
CA LEU A 304 3.45 21.36 -3.39
C LEU A 304 3.13 20.30 -2.33
N HIS A 305 3.09 19.03 -2.72
CA HIS A 305 2.93 17.92 -1.79
C HIS A 305 4.01 17.95 -0.71
N ARG A 306 5.29 18.11 -1.08
CA ARG A 306 6.42 18.21 -0.13
C ARG A 306 6.26 19.39 0.83
N LYS A 307 5.86 20.58 0.36
CA LYS A 307 5.53 21.72 1.24
C LYS A 307 4.44 21.38 2.26
N ILE A 308 3.39 20.67 1.83
CA ILE A 308 2.28 20.24 2.69
C ILE A 308 2.78 19.29 3.77
N VAL A 309 3.52 18.24 3.43
CA VAL A 309 4.01 17.26 4.43
C VAL A 309 5.12 17.82 5.33
N GLN A 310 5.78 18.90 4.92
CA GLN A 310 6.71 19.67 5.76
C GLN A 310 6.02 20.74 6.63
N GLY A 311 4.74 21.01 6.41
CA GLY A 311 3.96 21.99 7.18
C GLY A 311 4.25 23.43 6.80
N GLN A 312 4.71 23.64 5.57
CA GLN A 312 5.10 24.93 5.00
C GLN A 312 4.05 25.47 4.01
N TYR A 313 2.94 24.75 3.82
CA TYR A 313 1.87 25.13 2.92
C TYR A 313 1.18 26.42 3.38
N ASN A 314 1.04 27.38 2.46
CA ASN A 314 0.30 28.61 2.70
C ASN A 314 -0.76 28.80 1.60
N PRO A 315 -2.07 28.70 1.93
CA PRO A 315 -3.14 28.75 0.95
C PRO A 315 -3.27 30.11 0.24
N VAL A 316 -2.63 31.18 0.71
CA VAL A 316 -2.65 32.48 0.02
C VAL A 316 -1.55 32.60 -1.04
N VAL A 317 -0.44 31.88 -0.84
CA VAL A 317 0.75 31.94 -1.71
C VAL A 317 0.75 30.78 -2.70
N ASP A 318 0.36 29.59 -2.24
CA ASP A 318 0.40 28.34 -3.01
C ASP A 318 -0.95 28.07 -3.72
N LEU A 319 -1.63 29.12 -4.20
CA LEU A 319 -2.95 29.03 -4.86
C LEU A 319 -2.90 28.37 -6.24
N ALA A 320 -1.87 28.74 -7.01
CA ALA A 320 -1.54 28.08 -8.26
C ALA A 320 -0.43 27.09 -7.96
N ASP A 321 -0.60 25.86 -8.42
CA ASP A 321 0.47 24.88 -8.46
C ASP A 321 1.46 25.32 -9.55
N ASP A 322 2.23 26.37 -9.24
CA ASP A 322 3.11 27.03 -10.19
C ASP A 322 4.11 26.01 -10.72
N GLU A 323 4.33 26.02 -12.04
CA GLU A 323 5.31 25.16 -12.70
C GLU A 323 6.68 25.28 -11.99
N GLU A 324 7.35 24.14 -11.84
CA GLU A 324 8.73 24.06 -11.35
C GLU A 324 9.58 25.11 -12.09
N PRO A 325 10.32 25.99 -11.39
CA PRO A 325 11.36 26.74 -12.07
C PRO A 325 12.35 25.72 -12.67
N ASP A 326 12.75 25.88 -13.93
CA ASP A 326 13.64 24.98 -14.69
C ASP A 326 14.98 24.59 -13.99
N GLN A 327 15.25 25.15 -12.80
CA GLN A 327 16.46 24.97 -12.00
C GLN A 327 16.19 24.47 -10.56
N ALA A 328 14.95 24.06 -10.24
CA ALA A 328 14.68 23.47 -8.93
C ALA A 328 15.42 22.13 -8.79
N GLU A 329 16.05 21.92 -7.64
CA GLU A 329 16.69 20.65 -7.32
C GLU A 329 15.61 19.60 -7.05
N ALA A 330 15.65 18.50 -7.79
CA ALA A 330 14.73 17.40 -7.60
C ALA A 330 14.87 16.83 -6.18
N PRO A 331 13.77 16.37 -5.56
CA PRO A 331 13.82 15.84 -4.22
C PRO A 331 14.59 14.51 -4.17
N ASN A 332 15.25 14.28 -3.03
CA ASN A 332 16.00 13.05 -2.82
C ASN A 332 15.08 11.83 -2.72
N ILE A 333 15.32 10.84 -3.58
CA ILE A 333 14.80 9.48 -3.46
C ILE A 333 15.92 8.61 -2.93
N ILE A 334 15.68 7.92 -1.81
CA ILE A 334 16.70 7.13 -1.12
C ILE A 334 16.19 5.69 -1.06
N ARG A 335 16.93 4.75 -1.64
CA ARG A 335 16.46 3.36 -1.78
C ARG A 335 17.36 2.39 -1.02
N ASP A 336 16.87 1.95 0.14
CA ASP A 336 17.48 0.83 0.87
C ASP A 336 16.93 -0.48 0.34
N ARG A 337 17.77 -1.21 -0.38
CA ARG A 337 17.41 -2.49 -0.99
C ARG A 337 18.54 -3.48 -0.90
N ILE A 338 18.19 -4.74 -0.65
CA ILE A 338 19.14 -5.84 -0.52
C ILE A 338 18.77 -6.92 -1.52
N PRO A 339 19.70 -7.39 -2.38
CA PRO A 339 19.48 -8.56 -3.20
C PRO A 339 19.20 -9.78 -2.33
N ILE A 340 18.17 -10.54 -2.68
CA ILE A 340 17.77 -11.80 -2.06
C ILE A 340 17.42 -12.81 -3.15
N ARG A 341 17.57 -14.09 -2.87
CA ARG A 341 17.25 -15.18 -3.80
C ARG A 341 15.90 -15.78 -3.43
N PHE A 342 15.08 -16.04 -4.44
CA PHE A 342 13.86 -16.83 -4.28
C PHE A 342 13.72 -17.77 -5.46
N LYS A 343 13.77 -19.08 -5.19
CA LYS A 343 13.76 -20.13 -6.23
C LYS A 343 14.83 -19.82 -7.31
N ALA A 344 14.43 -19.68 -8.57
CA ALA A 344 15.32 -19.37 -9.70
C ALA A 344 15.54 -17.87 -9.93
N HIS A 345 14.93 -17.00 -9.12
CA HIS A 345 14.91 -15.56 -9.31
C HIS A 345 15.73 -14.83 -8.23
N ILE A 346 16.12 -13.60 -8.55
CA ILE A 346 16.76 -12.67 -7.62
C ILE A 346 15.95 -11.38 -7.55
N TYR A 347 15.70 -10.93 -6.33
CA TYR A 347 14.87 -9.77 -6.01
C TYR A 347 15.64 -8.80 -5.14
N PHE A 348 15.28 -7.52 -5.21
CA PHE A 348 15.53 -6.59 -4.14
C PHE A 348 14.43 -6.68 -3.08
N GLU A 349 14.82 -6.95 -1.84
CA GLU A 349 14.00 -6.78 -0.64
C GLU A 349 14.16 -5.35 -0.13
N LYS A 350 13.06 -4.60 -0.10
CA LYS A 350 12.91 -3.25 0.49
C LYS A 350 12.00 -3.32 1.70
N ILE A 351 12.17 -2.40 2.65
CA ILE A 351 11.24 -2.29 3.79
C ILE A 351 10.00 -1.55 3.32
N ASP A 352 8.83 -2.15 3.57
CA ASP A 352 7.56 -1.58 3.12
C ASP A 352 6.99 -0.53 4.08
N TYR A 353 6.08 0.28 3.58
CA TYR A 353 5.31 1.25 4.36
C TYR A 353 4.20 0.55 5.12
N HIS A 354 3.94 1.01 6.36
CA HIS A 354 2.96 0.35 7.22
C HIS A 354 1.82 1.29 7.64
N PRO A 355 0.64 0.71 7.96
CA PRO A 355 -0.42 1.45 8.60
C PRO A 355 0.05 2.14 9.89
N THR A 356 -0.25 3.44 9.99
CA THR A 356 0.03 4.28 11.15
C THR A 356 -1.17 4.34 12.09
N LYS A 357 -0.90 4.48 13.39
CA LYS A 357 -1.92 4.55 14.44
C LYS A 357 -2.87 5.72 14.24
N GLU A 358 -2.36 6.82 13.72
CA GLU A 358 -3.11 8.06 13.48
C GLU A 358 -4.24 7.85 12.47
N LEU A 359 -3.98 7.09 11.39
CA LEU A 359 -4.99 6.76 10.39
C LEU A 359 -5.90 5.58 10.81
N GLU A 360 -5.41 4.67 11.65
CA GLU A 360 -6.26 3.67 12.30
C GLU A 360 -7.28 4.32 13.26
N GLU A 361 -6.84 5.31 14.04
CA GLU A 361 -7.71 6.10 14.92
C GLU A 361 -8.69 6.97 14.12
N LEU A 362 -8.32 7.48 12.94
CA LEU A 362 -9.23 8.19 12.03
C LEU A 362 -10.35 7.27 11.54
N MET A 363 -10.04 6.03 11.19
CA MET A 363 -11.04 5.03 10.76
C MET A 363 -11.98 4.63 11.91
N ASN A 364 -11.39 4.36 13.08
CA ASN A 364 -12.08 3.86 14.28
C ASN A 364 -11.84 4.79 15.50
N PRO A 365 -12.49 5.97 15.54
CA PRO A 365 -12.27 6.92 16.63
C PRO A 365 -12.75 6.34 17.96
N SER A 366 -11.88 6.34 18.96
CA SER A 366 -12.22 5.85 20.30
C SER A 366 -13.22 6.81 20.98
N PRO A 367 -14.36 6.31 21.49
CA PRO A 367 -15.37 7.16 22.12
C PRO A 367 -14.93 7.74 23.48
N VAL A 368 -13.85 7.21 24.07
CA VAL A 368 -13.36 7.57 25.41
C VAL A 368 -11.86 7.92 25.44
N GLY A 369 -11.21 7.96 24.27
CA GLY A 369 -9.78 8.24 24.12
C GLY A 369 -9.47 9.66 23.62
N PRO A 370 -8.17 10.00 23.45
CA PRO A 370 -7.73 11.27 22.88
C PRO A 370 -8.27 11.53 21.46
N GLY A 371 -8.72 10.49 20.75
CA GLY A 371 -9.33 10.59 19.42
C GLY A 371 -10.74 11.22 19.36
N ARG A 372 -11.36 11.54 20.51
CA ARG A 372 -12.72 12.12 20.55
C ARG A 372 -12.82 13.51 19.91
N ASN A 373 -11.69 14.23 19.83
CA ASN A 373 -11.59 15.57 19.24
C ASN A 373 -10.49 15.62 18.16
N LEU A 374 -10.28 14.53 17.41
CA LEU A 374 -9.41 14.58 16.24
C LEU A 374 -10.01 15.60 15.26
N GLU A 375 -9.24 16.65 14.98
CA GLU A 375 -9.55 17.59 13.92
C GLU A 375 -9.67 16.80 12.60
N ALA A 376 -10.63 17.20 11.76
CA ALA A 376 -10.79 16.55 10.46
C ALA A 376 -9.49 16.73 9.63
N PRO A 377 -9.13 15.74 8.80
CA PRO A 377 -8.02 15.88 7.88
C PRO A 377 -8.10 17.17 7.07
N ASN A 378 -7.00 17.92 7.02
CA ASN A 378 -6.90 19.18 6.30
C ASN A 378 -5.45 19.49 5.93
N PRO A 379 -5.16 20.39 4.96
CA PRO A 379 -3.80 20.57 4.44
C PRO A 379 -2.76 21.02 5.49
N ASN A 380 -3.21 21.72 6.53
CA ASN A 380 -2.34 22.28 7.58
C ASN A 380 -2.45 21.51 8.91
N HIS A 381 -2.99 20.28 8.87
CA HIS A 381 -3.19 19.49 10.07
C HIS A 381 -1.85 19.27 10.83
N PRO A 382 -1.82 19.38 12.17
CA PRO A 382 -0.57 19.27 12.94
C PRO A 382 0.12 17.91 12.80
N VAL A 383 -0.65 16.83 12.64
CA VAL A 383 -0.17 15.48 12.33
C VAL A 383 0.00 15.32 10.82
N PRO A 384 1.22 15.03 10.30
CA PRO A 384 1.47 14.90 8.86
C PRO A 384 0.62 13.85 8.13
N ALA A 385 0.36 12.69 8.77
CA ALA A 385 -0.46 11.62 8.19
C ALA A 385 -1.92 12.01 7.95
N LEU A 386 -2.40 13.06 8.63
CA LEU A 386 -3.76 13.59 8.52
C LEU A 386 -3.82 14.84 7.63
N ARG A 387 -2.72 15.19 6.96
CA ARG A 387 -2.72 16.28 5.97
C ARG A 387 -3.37 15.83 4.68
N THR A 388 -4.14 16.72 4.08
CA THR A 388 -4.78 16.48 2.78
C THR A 388 -4.08 17.29 1.69
N LEU A 389 -4.25 16.85 0.45
CA LEU A 389 -3.71 17.45 -0.75
C LEU A 389 -4.77 18.36 -1.37
N PRO A 390 -4.64 19.70 -1.27
CA PRO A 390 -5.53 20.64 -1.94
C PRO A 390 -5.59 20.36 -3.44
N ASN A 391 -6.73 20.64 -4.06
CA ASN A 391 -6.98 20.45 -5.50
C ASN A 391 -6.82 19.01 -6.01
N SER A 392 -6.59 18.04 -5.12
CA SER A 392 -6.62 16.63 -5.48
C SER A 392 -8.06 16.11 -5.48
N TYR A 393 -8.35 15.20 -6.39
CA TYR A 393 -9.66 14.59 -6.49
C TYR A 393 -9.63 13.26 -7.24
N ILE A 394 -10.73 12.50 -7.10
CA ILE A 394 -11.02 11.34 -7.93
C ILE A 394 -12.37 11.59 -8.60
N LYS A 395 -12.46 11.45 -9.93
CA LYS A 395 -13.73 11.40 -10.69
C LYS A 395 -14.00 9.97 -11.14
N ILE A 396 -15.27 9.64 -11.25
CA ILE A 396 -15.72 8.32 -11.72
C ILE A 396 -16.67 8.48 -12.90
N TYR A 397 -16.44 7.67 -13.92
CA TYR A 397 -17.22 7.58 -15.14
C TYR A 397 -17.83 6.19 -15.24
N LYS A 398 -19.06 6.08 -15.74
CA LYS A 398 -19.71 4.80 -16.08
C LYS A 398 -20.07 4.83 -17.56
N ASN A 399 -19.50 3.91 -18.33
CA ASN A 399 -19.69 3.83 -19.78
C ASN A 399 -19.43 5.18 -20.48
N GLY A 400 -18.37 5.89 -20.06
CA GLY A 400 -18.00 7.22 -20.57
C GLY A 400 -18.76 8.40 -19.98
N VAL A 401 -19.85 8.18 -19.23
CA VAL A 401 -20.63 9.25 -18.61
C VAL A 401 -20.06 9.59 -17.24
N LEU A 402 -19.74 10.86 -17.01
CA LEU A 402 -19.28 11.35 -15.70
C LEU A 402 -20.38 11.18 -14.65
N MET A 403 -20.10 10.38 -13.62
CA MET A 403 -21.01 10.17 -12.49
C MET A 403 -20.75 11.19 -11.37
N GLY A 404 -19.55 11.77 -11.32
CA GLY A 404 -19.17 12.88 -10.45
C GLY A 404 -17.82 12.69 -9.77
N THR A 405 -17.56 13.54 -8.77
CA THR A 405 -16.30 13.60 -8.00
C THR A 405 -16.53 13.11 -6.57
N PRO A 406 -16.46 11.80 -6.29
CA PRO A 406 -16.78 11.24 -4.97
C PRO A 406 -15.84 11.69 -3.85
N TRP A 407 -14.58 11.98 -4.17
CA TRP A 407 -13.57 12.42 -3.21
C TRP A 407 -12.78 13.61 -3.73
N THR A 408 -12.47 14.52 -2.81
CA THR A 408 -11.62 15.69 -2.96
C THR A 408 -10.72 15.74 -1.72
N ASP A 409 -9.61 16.46 -1.80
CA ASP A 409 -8.67 16.61 -0.68
C ASP A 409 -8.15 15.25 -0.16
N LEU A 410 -7.58 14.45 -1.06
CA LEU A 410 -7.01 13.14 -0.75
C LEU A 410 -5.88 13.25 0.30
N LEU A 411 -5.69 12.20 1.09
CA LEU A 411 -4.64 12.17 2.12
C LEU A 411 -3.24 12.20 1.52
N ALA A 412 -2.37 13.01 2.11
CA ALA A 412 -0.96 13.07 1.75
C ALA A 412 -0.27 11.72 2.03
N PHE A 413 0.63 11.31 1.14
CA PHE A 413 1.39 10.06 1.25
C PHE A 413 2.92 10.27 1.26
N LEU A 414 3.46 11.38 0.75
CA LEU A 414 4.90 11.60 0.86
C LEU A 414 5.34 11.69 2.32
N PRO A 415 6.54 11.23 2.67
CA PRO A 415 6.99 11.25 4.05
C PRO A 415 7.12 12.71 4.55
N PRO A 416 6.86 12.97 5.85
CA PRO A 416 6.61 12.01 6.93
C PRO A 416 5.15 11.55 7.08
N ALA A 417 4.28 11.76 6.10
CA ALA A 417 2.89 11.26 6.17
C ALA A 417 2.83 9.73 6.10
N SER A 418 3.66 9.11 5.25
CA SER A 418 3.93 7.67 5.25
C SER A 418 5.22 7.35 5.99
N LYS A 419 5.27 6.16 6.59
CA LYS A 419 6.42 5.68 7.38
C LYS A 419 6.73 4.22 7.05
N GLN A 420 8.02 3.92 6.93
CA GLN A 420 8.51 2.55 6.87
C GLN A 420 8.61 1.94 8.27
N ALA A 421 8.46 0.61 8.36
CA ALA A 421 8.40 -0.06 9.66
C ALA A 421 9.77 -0.04 10.36
N GLN A 422 9.90 0.80 11.39
CA GLN A 422 11.13 0.94 12.19
C GLN A 422 11.60 -0.39 12.80
N GLN A 423 10.66 -1.26 13.20
CA GLN A 423 10.97 -2.57 13.79
C GLN A 423 11.76 -3.47 12.84
N THR A 424 11.62 -3.25 11.53
CA THR A 424 12.28 -4.00 10.46
C THR A 424 13.57 -3.30 9.99
N GLY A 425 13.95 -2.19 10.62
CA GLY A 425 15.08 -1.35 10.20
C GLY A 425 14.70 -0.21 9.25
N GLY A 426 13.41 0.10 9.11
CA GLY A 426 12.92 1.17 8.24
C GLY A 426 13.34 2.56 8.74
N ARG A 427 13.55 3.49 7.81
CA ARG A 427 13.91 4.87 8.13
C ARG A 427 12.67 5.74 8.24
N ASP A 428 12.65 6.61 9.24
CA ASP A 428 11.62 7.65 9.33
C ASP A 428 11.79 8.63 8.18
N ALA A 429 10.65 9.03 7.60
CA ALA A 429 10.59 10.04 6.56
C ALA A 429 11.36 9.72 5.25
N LEU A 430 11.59 8.44 4.94
CA LEU A 430 12.25 8.03 3.70
C LEU A 430 11.27 7.81 2.54
N ASP A 431 11.56 8.41 1.39
CA ASP A 431 10.87 8.20 0.12
C ASP A 431 11.74 7.32 -0.77
N ASP A 432 11.28 6.10 -1.03
CA ASP A 432 11.99 5.13 -1.88
C ASP A 432 11.49 5.14 -3.34
N GLY A 433 10.65 6.11 -3.69
CA GLY A 433 10.02 6.23 -5.00
C GLY A 433 8.75 5.38 -5.18
N SER A 434 8.43 4.47 -4.25
CA SER A 434 7.28 3.56 -4.34
C SER A 434 6.01 4.07 -3.65
N LEU A 435 6.02 5.31 -3.15
CA LEU A 435 4.83 5.96 -2.60
C LEU A 435 3.98 6.56 -3.70
N GLY A 436 2.66 6.42 -3.58
CA GLY A 436 1.68 6.96 -4.52
C GLY A 436 0.32 6.29 -4.38
N TYR A 437 -0.60 6.67 -5.26
CA TYR A 437 -1.90 6.02 -5.43
C TYR A 437 -1.84 5.05 -6.61
N TYR A 438 -2.07 3.77 -6.34
CA TYR A 438 -2.10 2.70 -7.32
C TYR A 438 -3.53 2.41 -7.75
N PRO A 439 -3.81 2.22 -9.05
CA PRO A 439 -5.02 1.54 -9.50
C PRO A 439 -5.19 0.22 -8.75
N ALA A 440 -6.36 0.03 -8.15
CA ALA A 440 -6.63 -1.10 -7.28
C ALA A 440 -7.98 -1.72 -7.60
N VAL A 441 -8.00 -3.06 -7.67
CA VAL A 441 -9.21 -3.84 -7.89
C VAL A 441 -9.34 -4.89 -6.81
N SER A 442 -10.54 -4.97 -6.24
CA SER A 442 -10.92 -6.02 -5.31
C SER A 442 -12.06 -6.86 -5.85
N VAL A 443 -11.91 -8.17 -5.73
CA VAL A 443 -12.84 -9.18 -6.25
C VAL A 443 -13.30 -10.11 -5.14
N PHE A 444 -14.51 -10.66 -5.28
CA PHE A 444 -15.15 -11.52 -4.28
C PHE A 444 -15.91 -12.66 -4.95
N ARG A 445 -15.62 -13.90 -4.54
CA ARG A 445 -16.35 -15.14 -4.88
C ARG A 445 -16.73 -15.28 -6.35
N GLY A 446 -15.79 -15.03 -7.26
CA GLY A 446 -15.95 -15.20 -8.71
C GLY A 446 -16.24 -13.91 -9.48
N GLY A 447 -16.32 -12.77 -8.79
CA GLY A 447 -16.33 -11.45 -9.42
C GLY A 447 -15.02 -11.22 -10.19
N ALA A 448 -15.10 -10.65 -11.38
CA ALA A 448 -13.95 -10.51 -12.25
C ALA A 448 -13.99 -9.18 -13.01
N VAL A 449 -12.79 -8.68 -13.30
CA VAL A 449 -12.60 -7.44 -14.07
C VAL A 449 -11.58 -7.64 -15.18
N GLU A 450 -11.70 -6.83 -16.23
CA GLU A 450 -10.69 -6.59 -17.25
C GLU A 450 -10.22 -5.13 -17.09
N VAL A 451 -8.94 -4.89 -16.79
CA VAL A 451 -8.39 -3.53 -16.65
C VAL A 451 -7.84 -3.02 -17.98
N ASN A 452 -7.80 -1.70 -18.14
CA ASN A 452 -7.24 -1.03 -19.31
C ASN A 452 -6.61 0.31 -18.90
N PHE A 453 -5.28 0.38 -19.01
CA PHE A 453 -4.50 1.56 -18.65
C PHE A 453 -4.32 2.54 -19.83
N GLY A 454 -4.91 2.24 -20.98
CA GLY A 454 -4.76 3.00 -22.22
C GLY A 454 -3.64 2.47 -23.12
N PRO A 455 -3.33 3.16 -24.24
CA PRO A 455 -3.97 4.39 -24.72
C PRO A 455 -5.38 4.18 -25.28
N ASN A 456 -5.73 2.94 -25.63
CA ASN A 456 -6.98 2.62 -26.33
C ASN A 456 -8.10 2.29 -25.35
N PHE A 457 -8.78 3.32 -24.84
CA PHE A 457 -9.91 3.19 -23.93
C PHE A 457 -11.18 2.68 -24.62
N TRP A 458 -12.04 1.97 -23.88
CA TRP A 458 -13.39 1.64 -24.34
C TRP A 458 -14.27 2.89 -24.40
N TYR A 459 -14.13 3.79 -23.42
CA TYR A 459 -14.85 5.05 -23.35
C TYR A 459 -13.88 6.20 -23.06
N PRO A 460 -13.13 6.67 -24.08
CA PRO A 460 -12.15 7.73 -23.88
C PRO A 460 -12.79 8.94 -23.21
N PRO A 461 -12.08 9.58 -22.26
CA PRO A 461 -12.60 10.75 -21.57
C PRO A 461 -12.94 11.85 -22.59
N PRO A 462 -13.96 12.69 -22.32
CA PRO A 462 -14.41 13.71 -23.27
C PRO A 462 -13.24 14.56 -23.79
N ALA A 463 -13.23 14.91 -25.08
CA ALA A 463 -12.16 15.72 -25.69
C ALA A 463 -12.00 17.08 -24.98
N GLU A 464 -13.08 17.60 -24.40
CA GLU A 464 -13.06 18.76 -23.52
C GLU A 464 -12.23 18.48 -22.25
N ASP A 465 -12.28 17.32 -21.60
CA ASP A 465 -11.40 17.01 -20.47
C ASP A 465 -9.92 16.78 -20.86
N ALA A 466 -9.65 16.48 -22.13
CA ALA A 466 -8.30 16.37 -22.70
C ALA A 466 -7.66 17.73 -23.04
N GLU A 467 -8.47 18.78 -23.27
CA GLU A 467 -8.01 20.12 -23.68
C GLU A 467 -8.50 21.30 -22.81
N MET A 468 -9.47 21.10 -21.91
CA MET A 468 -10.04 22.14 -21.05
C MET A 468 -9.13 22.38 -19.86
N GLY A 469 -8.14 23.24 -20.10
CA GLY A 469 -7.74 24.22 -19.09
C GLY A 469 -8.99 24.93 -18.55
N GLY A 470 -8.98 25.23 -17.25
CA GLY A 470 -10.10 25.88 -16.57
C GLY A 470 -10.56 27.18 -17.25
N VAL A 471 -11.64 27.73 -16.72
CA VAL A 471 -12.36 28.92 -17.24
C VAL A 471 -11.51 30.20 -17.33
N ASP A 472 -10.23 30.15 -16.96
CA ASP A 472 -9.23 31.17 -17.31
C ASP A 472 -8.36 30.66 -18.47
N GLY A 473 -8.40 31.36 -19.60
CA GLY A 473 -7.78 31.08 -20.91
C GLY A 473 -6.27 30.76 -21.00
N SER A 474 -5.71 29.99 -20.08
CA SER A 474 -4.43 29.29 -20.25
C SER A 474 -4.71 27.88 -20.76
N SER A 475 -4.34 27.61 -22.01
CA SER A 475 -4.09 26.26 -22.52
C SER A 475 -3.34 25.44 -21.46
N GLY A 476 -3.96 24.39 -20.92
CA GLY A 476 -3.42 23.65 -19.77
C GLY A 476 -2.02 23.09 -20.07
N LYS A 477 -0.99 23.66 -19.43
CA LYS A 477 0.37 23.12 -19.45
C LYS A 477 0.60 22.19 -18.25
N GLY A 478 1.49 21.21 -18.43
CA GLY A 478 2.05 20.36 -17.38
C GLY A 478 1.07 19.40 -16.70
N LEU A 479 0.70 19.71 -15.46
CA LEU A 479 0.08 18.80 -14.49
C LEU A 479 -1.43 18.58 -14.67
N ASN A 480 -2.13 19.53 -15.29
CA ASN A 480 -3.58 19.46 -15.49
C ASN A 480 -3.99 18.67 -16.75
N LYS A 481 -3.02 18.30 -17.58
CA LYS A 481 -3.26 17.48 -18.77
C LYS A 481 -3.64 16.07 -18.33
N LEU A 482 -4.79 15.58 -18.78
CA LEU A 482 -5.22 14.21 -18.53
C LEU A 482 -4.35 13.23 -19.33
N ARG A 483 -3.72 12.28 -18.63
CA ARG A 483 -2.82 11.28 -19.23
C ARG A 483 -3.33 9.87 -19.00
N ALA A 484 -3.01 8.98 -19.92
CA ALA A 484 -3.34 7.58 -19.78
C ALA A 484 -2.33 6.90 -18.84
N MET A 485 -2.82 6.05 -17.95
CA MET A 485 -1.96 5.36 -16.96
C MET A 485 -0.84 4.52 -17.60
N TYR A 486 -0.98 4.03 -18.83
CA TYR A 486 0.10 3.29 -19.49
C TYR A 486 1.38 4.13 -19.65
N GLU A 487 1.28 5.45 -19.84
CA GLU A 487 2.45 6.34 -19.96
C GLU A 487 3.27 6.37 -18.67
N ARG A 488 2.61 6.16 -17.52
CA ARG A 488 3.28 6.13 -16.21
C ARG A 488 4.25 4.96 -16.09
N TYR A 489 3.99 3.85 -16.79
CA TYR A 489 4.90 2.71 -16.81
C TYR A 489 6.27 3.12 -17.33
N ASP A 490 6.32 3.73 -18.52
CA ASP A 490 7.58 4.16 -19.14
C ASP A 490 8.32 5.18 -18.27
N GLU A 491 7.59 6.12 -17.65
CA GLU A 491 8.17 7.09 -16.70
C GLU A 491 8.78 6.42 -15.48
N GLN A 492 8.09 5.44 -14.89
CA GLN A 492 8.56 4.72 -13.73
C GLN A 492 9.82 3.89 -14.07
N ILE A 493 9.89 3.30 -15.27
CA ILE A 493 11.10 2.60 -15.73
C ILE A 493 12.27 3.57 -15.90
N VAL A 494 12.04 4.75 -16.49
CA VAL A 494 13.07 5.78 -16.63
C VAL A 494 13.55 6.26 -15.26
N GLU A 495 12.63 6.53 -14.34
CA GLU A 495 12.95 6.89 -12.94
C GLU A 495 13.83 5.83 -12.28
N ASP A 496 13.45 4.56 -12.35
CA ASP A 496 14.20 3.45 -11.75
C ASP A 496 15.62 3.33 -12.31
N ILE A 497 15.79 3.45 -13.64
CA ILE A 497 17.10 3.43 -14.29
C ILE A 497 17.94 4.63 -13.87
N VAL A 498 17.35 5.84 -13.85
CA VAL A 498 18.05 7.06 -13.44
C VAL A 498 18.49 6.96 -11.99
N TYR A 499 17.62 6.51 -11.09
CA TYR A 499 17.98 6.31 -9.70
C TYR A 499 19.06 5.24 -9.53
N ASP A 500 19.06 4.16 -10.33
CA ASP A 500 20.15 3.17 -10.31
C ASP A 500 21.48 3.79 -10.70
N ILE A 501 21.50 4.67 -11.69
CA ILE A 501 22.71 5.39 -12.10
C ILE A 501 23.16 6.38 -11.01
N VAL A 502 22.23 7.10 -10.39
CA VAL A 502 22.51 8.03 -9.29
C VAL A 502 23.12 7.30 -8.10
N ASP A 503 22.54 6.16 -7.71
CA ASP A 503 23.06 5.32 -6.62
C ASP A 503 24.47 4.80 -6.93
N GLU A 504 24.73 4.34 -8.16
CA GLU A 504 26.06 3.87 -8.61
C GLU A 504 27.10 4.99 -8.51
N VAL A 505 26.78 6.18 -9.01
CA VAL A 505 27.66 7.34 -8.94
C VAL A 505 27.87 7.77 -7.49
N GLY A 506 26.81 7.79 -6.68
CA GLY A 506 26.88 8.14 -5.26
C GLY A 506 27.81 7.20 -4.50
N PHE A 507 27.71 5.90 -4.76
CA PHE A 507 28.62 4.90 -4.18
C PHE A 507 30.05 5.00 -4.70
N TRP A 508 30.23 5.25 -5.99
CA TRP A 508 31.55 5.49 -6.59
C TRP A 508 32.25 6.73 -6.00
N MET A 509 31.50 7.80 -5.72
CA MET A 509 32.01 9.01 -5.07
C MET A 509 32.45 8.74 -3.62
N GLN A 510 31.65 7.98 -2.85
CA GLN A 510 32.02 7.54 -1.50
C GLN A 510 33.30 6.69 -1.50
N ASP A 511 33.57 5.98 -2.59
CA ASP A 511 34.76 5.13 -2.76
C ASP A 511 35.99 5.94 -3.19
N GLY A 512 35.92 7.27 -3.14
CA GLY A 512 37.00 8.16 -3.56
C GLY A 512 37.23 8.12 -5.07
N GLN A 513 36.14 7.95 -5.84
CA GLN A 513 36.14 7.95 -7.31
C GLN A 513 36.93 6.78 -7.91
N LYS A 514 36.89 5.62 -7.24
CA LYS A 514 37.58 4.40 -7.65
C LYS A 514 36.61 3.24 -7.69
N ILE A 515 36.75 2.40 -8.71
CA ILE A 515 36.10 1.10 -8.73
C ILE A 515 36.91 0.20 -7.79
N ILE A 516 36.34 -0.07 -6.62
CA ILE A 516 36.93 -0.98 -5.65
C ILE A 516 36.31 -2.35 -5.87
N ASP A 517 37.13 -3.34 -6.22
CA ASP A 517 36.67 -4.73 -6.27
C ASP A 517 36.53 -5.28 -4.84
N ARG A 518 35.43 -4.91 -4.20
CA ARG A 518 35.08 -5.21 -2.80
C ARG A 518 34.71 -6.68 -2.58
N SER A 519 34.67 -7.45 -3.64
CA SER A 519 34.27 -8.85 -3.68
C SER A 519 35.44 -9.80 -3.32
N ALA A 520 36.69 -9.33 -3.38
CA ALA A 520 37.88 -10.18 -3.29
C ALA A 520 38.81 -9.95 -2.07
N ARG A 521 38.64 -8.89 -1.25
CA ARG A 521 39.55 -8.61 -0.11
C ARG A 521 38.91 -7.93 1.11
N ASP A 522 39.41 -8.32 2.29
CA ASP A 522 39.28 -7.66 3.61
C ASP A 522 39.95 -6.28 3.65
N GLU A 523 39.60 -5.35 2.76
CA GLU A 523 39.92 -3.95 2.98
C GLU A 523 38.83 -3.33 3.86
N LYS A 524 39.23 -2.89 5.07
CA LYS A 524 38.35 -2.24 6.04
C LYS A 524 37.77 -0.96 5.43
N ALA A 525 36.47 -0.98 5.16
CA ALA A 525 35.70 0.22 4.83
C ALA A 525 35.04 0.78 6.10
N GLU A 526 35.01 2.11 6.23
CA GLU A 526 34.46 2.81 7.40
C GLU A 526 32.91 2.87 7.42
N THR A 527 32.22 2.49 6.32
CA THR A 527 30.77 2.72 6.15
C THR A 527 29.99 1.56 5.50
N VAL A 528 30.47 0.31 5.61
CA VAL A 528 29.69 -0.86 5.14
C VAL A 528 28.89 -1.44 6.29
N ALA A 529 27.57 -1.49 6.16
CA ALA A 529 26.72 -2.16 7.14
C ALA A 529 27.08 -3.66 7.21
N PRO A 530 27.03 -4.29 8.41
CA PRO A 530 27.35 -5.71 8.54
C PRO A 530 26.50 -6.54 7.57
N GLY A 531 27.16 -7.22 6.63
CA GLY A 531 26.51 -8.07 5.64
C GLY A 531 26.88 -9.54 5.81
N ARG A 532 26.25 -10.40 5.00
CA ARG A 532 26.39 -11.86 5.07
C ARG A 532 27.36 -12.35 4.00
N GLU A 533 28.07 -13.45 4.29
CA GLU A 533 28.93 -14.13 3.31
C GLU A 533 28.13 -14.73 2.15
N GLU A 534 26.82 -14.93 2.34
CA GLU A 534 25.88 -15.41 1.33
C GLU A 534 24.65 -14.52 1.22
N ILE A 535 24.14 -14.35 0.00
CA ILE A 535 22.86 -13.71 -0.26
C ILE A 535 21.74 -14.55 0.35
N LYS A 536 20.87 -13.90 1.13
CA LYS A 536 19.72 -14.54 1.81
C LYS A 536 18.83 -15.27 0.81
N GLU A 537 18.54 -16.53 1.09
CA GLU A 537 17.48 -17.29 0.41
C GLU A 537 16.16 -17.09 1.14
N LEU A 538 15.15 -16.65 0.41
CA LEU A 538 13.78 -16.49 0.88
C LEU A 538 13.01 -17.78 0.64
N VAL A 539 12.28 -18.22 1.67
CA VAL A 539 11.31 -19.30 1.58
C VAL A 539 9.94 -18.69 1.87
N GLN A 540 9.04 -18.79 0.91
CA GLN A 540 7.62 -18.53 1.10
C GLN A 540 6.88 -19.82 0.74
N ASP A 541 6.03 -20.29 1.65
CA ASP A 541 5.11 -21.39 1.35
C ASP A 541 4.10 -20.89 0.31
N ASP A 542 3.83 -21.73 -0.70
CA ASP A 542 2.90 -21.43 -1.80
C ASP A 542 1.44 -21.25 -1.30
#